data_AF-A0A7Y4RCH2-F1
#
_entry.id   AF-A0A7Y4RCH2-F1
#
_cell.length_a   1.000
_cell.length_b   1.000
_cell.length_c   1.000
_cell.angle_alpha   90.00
_cell.angle_beta   90.00
_cell.angle_gamma   90.00
#
_symmetry.space_group_name_H-M   'P 1'
#
loop_
_entity.id
_entity.type
_entity.pdbx_description
1 polymer ?
#
loop_
_entity_poly.entity_id
_entity_poly.type
_entity_poly.pdbx_seq_one_letter_code
_entity_poly.pdbx_strand_id
1 'polypeptide(L)' 'RLGLKNTSMARARCDTIRLKLLKIGAQVRVTFRKVWVSLAESCPYRGLFRQVYENLVGVRPIQIRC' A
#
# COMPACT_ATOMS: atom_id res chain seq x y z
N ARG A 1 -4.79 0.13 11.29
CA ARG A 1 -4.18 -1.12 10.77
C ARG A 1 -5.18 -1.88 9.88
N LEU A 2 -5.54 -1.32 8.72
CA LEU A 2 -6.63 -1.86 7.87
C LEU A 2 -6.10 -2.57 6.61
N GLY A 3 -5.22 -1.94 5.83
CA GLY A 3 -4.72 -2.52 4.57
C GLY A 3 -3.67 -3.64 4.67
N LEU A 4 -2.96 -3.76 5.80
CA LEU A 4 -1.89 -4.76 5.99
C LEU A 4 -2.36 -6.05 6.69
N LYS A 5 -3.66 -6.23 6.93
CA LYS A 5 -4.16 -7.47 7.53
C LYS A 5 -3.91 -8.65 6.56
N ASN A 6 -3.51 -9.80 7.09
CA ASN A 6 -3.21 -11.02 6.32
C ASN A 6 -2.05 -10.95 5.32
N THR A 7 -1.25 -9.86 5.30
CA THR A 7 -0.01 -9.82 4.51
C THR A 7 1.18 -10.24 5.38
N SER A 8 2.28 -10.68 4.76
CA SER A 8 3.53 -10.98 5.47
C SER A 8 4.10 -9.78 6.25
N MET A 9 3.63 -8.56 5.94
CA MET A 9 3.99 -7.32 6.62
C MET A 9 3.02 -6.92 7.74
N ALA A 10 1.99 -7.73 8.04
CA ALA A 10 1.05 -7.47 9.14
C ALA A 10 1.74 -7.31 10.50
N ARG A 11 2.85 -8.04 10.71
CA ARG A 11 3.70 -8.01 11.91
C ARG A 11 5.07 -7.36 11.68
N ALA A 12 5.30 -6.77 10.51
CA ALA A 12 6.60 -6.18 10.17
C ALA A 12 6.87 -4.91 10.99
N ARG A 13 8.15 -4.66 11.30
CA ARG A 13 8.59 -3.42 11.96
C ARG A 13 8.34 -2.22 11.04
N CYS A 14 8.02 -1.06 11.61
CA CYS A 14 7.81 0.18 10.86
C CYS A 14 8.96 0.49 9.89
N ASP A 15 10.21 0.21 10.26
CA ASP A 15 11.39 0.44 9.40
C ASP A 15 11.37 -0.45 8.15
N THR A 16 10.99 -1.72 8.31
CA THR A 16 10.85 -2.66 7.20
C THR A 16 9.67 -2.32 6.30
N ILE A 17 8.56 -1.81 6.87
CA ILE A 17 7.42 -1.30 6.10
C ILE A 17 7.85 -0.05 5.31
N ARG A 18 8.58 0.88 5.94
CA ARG A 18 9.08 2.08 5.26
C ARG A 18 9.95 1.71 4.06
N LEU A 19 10.90 0.80 4.25
CA LEU A 19 11.82 0.41 3.18
C LEU A 19 11.15 -0.44 2.08
N LYS A 20 10.28 -1.38 2.44
CA LYS A 20 9.69 -2.34 1.49
C LYS A 20 8.36 -1.92 0.88
N LEU A 21 7.62 -0.99 1.49
CA LEU A 21 6.29 -0.55 1.05
C LEU A 21 6.24 0.92 0.66
N LEU A 22 6.92 1.81 1.39
CA LEU A 22 6.77 3.26 1.19
C LEU A 22 7.94 3.91 0.44
N LYS A 23 9.14 3.34 0.55
CA LYS A 23 10.37 3.77 -0.12
C LYS A 23 10.76 2.82 -1.25
N ILE A 24 9.76 2.29 -1.93
CA ILE A 24 9.96 1.65 -3.22
C ILE A 24 10.02 2.78 -4.22
N GLY A 25 10.91 2.71 -5.20
CA GLY A 25 10.85 3.58 -6.37
C GLY A 25 9.55 3.33 -7.13
N ALA A 26 8.47 3.98 -6.70
CA ALA A 26 7.13 3.87 -7.24
C ALA A 26 6.56 5.29 -7.37
N GLN A 27 5.87 5.57 -8.47
CA GLN A 27 5.25 6.87 -8.66
C GLN A 27 3.92 6.88 -7.90
N VAL A 28 3.79 7.77 -6.91
CA VAL A 28 2.57 7.91 -6.11
C VAL A 28 1.87 9.21 -6.51
N ARG A 29 0.63 9.10 -7.00
CA ARG A 29 -0.24 10.26 -7.28
C ARG A 29 -1.41 10.26 -6.30
N VAL A 30 -1.52 11.30 -5.50
CA VAL A 30 -2.62 11.46 -4.54
C VAL A 30 -3.63 12.46 -5.10
N THR A 31 -4.91 12.11 -5.02
CA THR A 31 -6.06 12.96 -5.33
C THR A 31 -7.00 12.97 -4.12
N PHE A 32 -8.02 13.83 -4.15
CA PHE A 32 -8.94 14.00 -3.02
C PHE A 32 -9.62 12.71 -2.51
N ARG A 33 -9.77 11.69 -3.38
CA ARG A 33 -10.43 10.42 -3.01
C ARG A 33 -9.65 9.17 -3.39
N LYS A 34 -8.53 9.30 -4.11
CA LYS A 34 -7.80 8.17 -4.67
C LYS A 34 -6.30 8.38 -4.53
N VAL A 35 -5.61 7.32 -4.12
CA VAL A 35 -4.15 7.22 -4.18
C VAL A 35 -3.82 6.23 -5.29
N TRP A 36 -3.07 6.68 -6.28
CA TRP A 36 -2.56 5.85 -7.36
C TRP A 36 -1.09 5.52 -7.07
N VAL A 37 -0.73 4.25 -7.21
CA VAL A 37 0.64 3.77 -7.01
C VAL A 37 1.06 3.02 -8.26
N SER A 38 2.02 3.57 -9.00
CA SER A 38 2.62 2.90 -10.17
C SER A 38 3.89 2.20 -9.74
N LEU A 39 3.91 0.87 -9.88
CA LEU A 39 5.06 0.02 -9.57
C LEU A 39 5.89 -0.20 -10.84
N ALA A 40 7.22 -0.31 -10.69
CA ALA A 40 8.09 -0.80 -11.76
C ALA A 40 7.74 -2.25 -12.11
N GLU A 41 7.91 -2.63 -13.38
CA GLU A 41 7.56 -3.97 -13.88
C GLU A 41 8.32 -5.08 -13.15
N SER A 42 9.59 -4.84 -12.83
CA SER A 42 10.45 -5.77 -12.08
C SER A 42 10.25 -5.72 -10.55
N CYS A 43 9.21 -5.06 -10.04
CA CYS A 43 9.02 -4.91 -8.60
C CYS A 43 8.72 -6.28 -7.93
N PRO A 44 9.59 -6.79 -7.04
CA PRO A 44 9.41 -8.11 -6.42
C PRO A 44 8.23 -8.15 -5.43
N TYR A 45 7.68 -6.98 -5.07
CA TYR A 45 6.60 -6.85 -4.10
C TYR A 45 5.22 -6.69 -4.73
N ARG A 46 5.07 -6.86 -6.06
CA ARG A 46 3.79 -6.69 -6.79
C ARG A 46 2.63 -7.48 -6.17
N GLY A 47 2.88 -8.73 -5.77
CA GLY A 47 1.86 -9.57 -5.13
C GLY A 47 1.39 -9.01 -3.78
N LEU A 48 2.31 -8.43 -3.01
CA LEU A 48 1.97 -7.82 -1.73
C LEU A 48 1.15 -6.54 -1.91
N PHE A 49 1.48 -5.70 -2.90
CA PHE A 49 0.67 -4.52 -3.22
C PHE A 49 -0.73 -4.88 -3.66
N ARG A 50 -0.88 -5.95 -4.47
CA ARG A 50 -2.19 -6.45 -4.87
C ARG A 50 -3.02 -6.84 -3.66
N GLN A 51 -2.45 -7.61 -2.74
CA GLN A 51 -3.16 -8.03 -1.54
C GLN A 51 -3.53 -6.85 -0.64
N VAL A 52 -2.64 -5.86 -0.50
CA VAL A 52 -2.94 -4.61 0.22
C VAL A 52 -4.08 -3.84 -0.47
N TYR A 53 -4.07 -3.76 -1.80
CA TYR A 53 -5.13 -3.12 -2.55
C TYR A 53 -6.49 -3.80 -2.34
N GLU A 54 -6.54 -5.14 -2.44
CA GLU A 54 -7.76 -5.92 -2.18
C GLU A 54 -8.29 -5.67 -0.76
N ASN A 55 -7.40 -5.66 0.24
CA ASN A 55 -7.76 -5.32 1.61
C ASN A 55 -8.29 -3.90 1.78
N LEU A 56 -7.74 -2.93 1.04
CA LEU A 56 -8.15 -1.53 1.11
C LEU A 56 -9.47 -1.27 0.37
N VAL A 57 -9.73 -1.99 -0.74
CA VAL A 57 -11.02 -1.90 -1.47
C VAL A 57 -12.16 -2.43 -0.61
N GLY A 58 -11.93 -3.48 0.19
CA GLY A 58 -12.92 -3.99 1.14
C GLY A 58 -13.17 -3.07 2.34
N VAL A 59 -12.31 -2.07 2.56
CA VAL A 59 -12.46 -1.09 3.63
C VAL A 59 -13.19 0.12 3.06
N ARG A 60 -14.30 0.52 3.69
CA ARG A 60 -15.08 1.71 3.28
C ARG A 60 -14.13 2.89 3.04
N PRO A 61 -14.36 3.70 1.98
CA PRO A 61 -13.46 4.78 1.62
C PRO A 61 -13.28 5.71 2.84
N ILE A 62 -12.04 5.76 3.33
CA ILE A 62 -11.67 6.64 4.43
C ILE A 62 -11.74 8.05 3.86
N GLN A 63 -12.70 8.85 4.32
CA GLN A 63 -12.72 10.27 4.00
C GLN A 63 -11.47 10.90 4.62
N ILE A 64 -10.50 11.25 3.77
CA ILE A 64 -9.39 12.08 4.18
C ILE A 64 -9.96 13.49 4.29
N ARG A 65 -10.40 13.88 5.49
CA ARG A 65 -10.75 15.27 5.77
C ARG A 65 -9.45 16.07 5.71
N CYS A 66 -9.35 16.95 4.72
CA CYS A 66 -8.30 17.95 4.66
C CYS A 66 -8.57 19.02 5.73
#